data_AF-A0A2J8TR13-F1
#
_entry.id   AF-A0A2J8TR13-F1
#
_cell.length_a   1.000
_cell.length_b   1.000
_cell.length_c   1.000
_cell.angle_alpha   90.00
_cell.angle_beta   90.00
_cell.angle_gamma   90.00
#
_symmetry.space_group_name_H-M   'P 1'
#
loop_
_entity.id
_entity.type
_entity.pdbx_description
1 polymer ?
#
loop_
_entity_poly.entity_id
_entity_poly.type
_entity_poly.pdbx_seq_one_letter_code
_entity_poly.pdbx_strand_id
1 'polypeptide(L)'
;MGHMLLPFRLGLGGPIGSGHQFFPWIHIGDLAGILTHALEANHVHGVLNGVAPSSATNAEFAQTLGAALGRRAFIPLPSTVVQAVFGRERAIMLL
;
A
#
# COMPACT_ATOMS: atom_id res chain seq x y z
N MET A 1 -5.40 3.32 5.71
CA MET A 1 -4.51 2.74 6.75
C MET A 1 -5.24 2.01 7.88
N GLY A 2 -6.41 2.48 8.38
CA GLY A 2 -7.05 1.91 9.57
C GLY A 2 -7.26 0.38 9.56
N HIS A 3 -7.72 -0.19 8.45
CA HIS A 3 -7.98 -1.63 8.33
C HIS A 3 -6.71 -2.51 8.26
N MET A 4 -5.59 -1.97 7.78
CA MET A 4 -4.31 -2.71 7.72
C MET A 4 -3.52 -2.58 9.02
N LEU A 5 -3.64 -1.46 9.73
CA LEU A 5 -2.76 -1.17 10.86
C LEU A 5 -3.04 -2.06 12.09
N LEU A 6 -4.31 -2.38 12.36
CA LEU A 6 -4.67 -3.19 13.53
C LEU A 6 -4.08 -4.61 13.47
N PRO A 7 -4.25 -5.40 12.39
CA PRO A 7 -3.59 -6.71 12.26
C PRO A 7 -2.08 -6.64 12.45
N PHE A 8 -1.42 -5.64 11.86
CA PHE A 8 0.03 -5.46 11.98
C PHE A 8 0.48 -5.14 13.41
N ARG A 9 -0.25 -4.27 14.12
CA ARG A 9 0.05 -3.95 15.54
C ARG A 9 -0.11 -5.17 16.46
N LEU A 10 -1.03 -6.07 16.12
CA LEU A 10 -1.24 -7.34 16.81
C LEU A 10 -0.26 -8.46 16.40
N GLY A 11 0.63 -8.21 15.43
CA GLY A 11 1.55 -9.22 14.90
C GLY A 11 0.88 -10.26 13.99
N LEU A 12 -0.33 -9.97 13.52
CA LEU A 12 -1.11 -10.78 12.58
C LEU A 12 -1.01 -10.28 11.13
N GLY A 13 -0.06 -9.38 10.87
CA GLY A 13 0.16 -8.81 9.55
C GLY A 13 0.99 -9.71 8.62
N GLY A 14 0.93 -9.40 7.32
CA GLY A 14 1.75 -10.04 6.31
C GLY A 14 1.27 -9.70 4.89
N PRO A 15 1.84 -10.36 3.87
CA PRO A 15 1.53 -10.08 2.48
C PRO A 15 0.09 -10.48 2.12
N ILE A 16 -0.47 -9.84 1.09
CA ILE A 16 -1.79 -10.16 0.54
C ILE A 16 -1.58 -11.04 -0.69
N GLY A 17 -2.28 -12.17 -0.77
CA GLY A 17 -2.16 -13.12 -1.87
C GLY A 17 -0.73 -13.65 -1.99
N SER A 18 -0.16 -13.56 -3.19
CA SER A 18 1.23 -14.01 -3.44
C SER A 18 2.28 -13.07 -2.85
N GLY A 19 1.94 -11.79 -2.65
CA GLY A 19 2.86 -10.74 -2.22
C GLY A 19 3.76 -10.16 -3.32
N HIS A 20 3.81 -10.76 -4.51
CA HIS A 20 4.69 -10.35 -5.61
C HIS A 20 4.14 -9.18 -6.44
N GLN A 21 2.85 -8.87 -6.30
CA GLN A 21 2.23 -7.76 -7.00
C GLN A 21 2.85 -6.44 -6.56
N PHE A 22 3.07 -5.54 -7.51
CA PHE A 22 3.56 -4.19 -7.23
C PHE A 22 2.58 -3.44 -6.34
N PHE A 23 3.12 -2.70 -5.37
CA PHE A 23 2.36 -1.95 -4.40
C PHE A 23 2.70 -0.46 -4.53
N PRO A 24 2.04 0.27 -5.46
CA PRO A 24 2.23 1.70 -5.58
C PRO A 24 1.77 2.38 -4.29
N TRP A 25 2.68 3.13 -3.67
CA TRP A 25 2.44 3.82 -2.42
C TRP A 25 2.99 5.25 -2.51
N ILE A 26 2.50 6.12 -1.63
CA ILE A 26 3.03 7.47 -1.45
C ILE A 26 2.85 7.87 0.00
N HIS A 27 3.82 8.59 0.56
CA HIS A 27 3.64 9.19 1.87
C HIS A 27 2.60 10.32 1.78
N ILE A 28 1.75 10.48 2.80
CA ILE A 28 0.68 11.49 2.76
C ILE A 28 1.22 12.91 2.60
N GLY A 29 2.38 13.20 3.20
CA GLY A 29 3.07 14.48 3.04
C GLY A 29 3.56 14.73 1.63
N ASP A 30 4.02 13.70 0.92
CA ASP A 30 4.48 13.84 -0.47
C ASP A 30 3.29 14.07 -1.41
N LEU A 31 2.17 13.36 -1.19
CA LEU A 31 0.97 13.59 -1.98
C LEU A 31 0.43 15.01 -1.76
N ALA A 32 0.38 15.48 -0.51
CA ALA A 32 0.02 16.86 -0.20
C ALA A 32 0.97 17.85 -0.88
N GLY A 33 2.28 17.60 -0.82
CA GLY A 33 3.30 18.42 -1.49
C GLY A 33 3.15 18.46 -3.00
N ILE A 34 2.85 17.33 -3.66
CA ILE A 34 2.56 17.27 -5.10
C ILE A 34 1.35 18.13 -5.44
N LEU A 35 0.27 18.03 -4.65
CA LEU A 35 -0.94 18.83 -4.86
C LEU A 35 -0.65 20.33 -4.68
N THR A 36 0.03 20.72 -3.61
CA THR A 36 0.45 22.11 -3.38
C THR A 36 1.33 22.63 -4.53
N HIS A 37 2.33 21.85 -4.95
CA HIS A 37 3.20 22.24 -6.05
C HIS A 37 2.44 22.40 -7.36
N ALA A 38 1.51 21.51 -7.67
CA ALA A 38 0.68 21.60 -8.88
C ALA A 38 -0.27 22.83 -8.86
N LEU A 39 -0.68 23.30 -7.69
CA LEU A 39 -1.50 24.51 -7.54
C LEU A 39 -0.68 25.80 -7.63
N GLU A 40 0.55 25.80 -7.11
CA GLU A 40 1.40 27.01 -7.01
C GLU A 40 2.28 27.22 -8.24
N ALA A 41 2.68 26.14 -8.93
CA ALA A 41 3.59 26.21 -10.06
C ALA A 41 2.84 26.25 -11.40
N ASN A 42 2.79 27.43 -12.02
CA ASN A 42 2.08 27.67 -13.30
C ASN A 42 2.58 26.84 -14.51
N HIS A 43 3.73 26.17 -14.38
CA HIS A 43 4.28 25.34 -15.45
C HIS A 43 3.87 23.86 -15.34
N VAL A 44 3.24 23.44 -14.25
CA VAL A 44 2.78 22.07 -14.05
C VAL A 44 1.45 21.87 -14.76
N HIS A 45 1.40 20.94 -15.70
CA HIS A 45 0.20 20.63 -16.48
C HIS A 45 0.16 19.15 -16.87
N GLY A 46 -1.05 18.63 -17.11
CA GLY A 46 -1.26 17.24 -17.50
C GLY A 46 -1.40 16.28 -16.32
N VAL A 47 -1.10 15.00 -16.56
CA VAL A 47 -1.30 13.91 -15.59
C VAL A 47 -0.03 13.71 -14.77
N LEU A 48 -0.17 13.69 -13.45
CA LEU A 48 0.90 13.36 -12.51
C LEU A 48 0.57 12.04 -11.79
N ASN A 49 1.53 11.12 -11.77
CA ASN A 49 1.43 9.93 -10.94
C ASN A 49 1.94 10.25 -9.53
N GLY A 50 1.02 10.40 -8.58
CA GLY A 50 1.32 10.61 -7.16
C GLY A 50 1.77 9.33 -6.46
N VAL A 51 2.93 8.81 -6.86
CA VAL A 51 3.56 7.62 -6.27
C VAL A 51 5.00 7.94 -5.85
N ALA A 52 5.46 7.31 -4.77
CA ALA A 52 6.87 7.36 -4.39
C ALA A 52 7.74 6.72 -5.49
N PRO A 53 9.00 7.17 -5.67
CA PRO A 53 9.93 6.62 -6.65
C PRO A 53 10.50 5.27 -6.17
N SER A 54 9.62 4.29 -5.96
CA SER A 54 9.93 2.97 -5.42
C SER A 54 9.14 1.91 -6.16
N SER A 55 9.80 0.83 -6.60
CA SER A 55 9.15 -0.34 -7.22
C SER A 55 8.85 -1.42 -6.19
N ALA A 56 8.22 -1.04 -5.07
CA ALA A 56 7.98 -1.97 -3.97
C ALA A 56 6.91 -3.01 -4.34
N THR A 57 7.12 -4.24 -3.91
CA THR A 57 6.12 -5.32 -3.89
C THR A 57 5.30 -5.27 -2.60
N ASN A 58 4.13 -5.92 -2.60
CA ASN A 58 3.32 -6.03 -1.38
C ASN A 58 4.06 -6.75 -0.24
N ALA A 59 4.88 -7.76 -0.57
CA ALA A 59 5.71 -8.47 0.41
C ALA A 59 6.75 -7.56 1.07
N GLU A 60 7.47 -6.76 0.28
CA GLU A 60 8.45 -5.78 0.80
C GLU A 60 7.77 -4.72 1.65
N PHE A 61 6.60 -4.23 1.21
CA PHE A 61 5.80 -3.29 1.98
C PHE A 61 5.38 -3.87 3.34
N ALA A 62 4.83 -5.10 3.35
CA ALA A 62 4.41 -5.77 4.57
C ALA A 62 5.59 -5.99 5.52
N GLN A 63 6.74 -6.46 5.03
CA GLN A 63 7.93 -6.63 5.84
C GLN A 63 8.40 -5.30 6.47
N THR A 64 8.44 -4.23 5.67
CA THR A 64 8.86 -2.90 6.11
C THR A 64 7.90 -2.32 7.16
N LEU A 65 6.59 -2.47 6.96
CA LEU A 65 5.57 -2.04 7.92
C LEU A 65 5.68 -2.81 9.24
N GLY A 66 5.91 -4.13 9.17
CA GLY A 66 6.16 -4.95 10.36
C GLY A 66 7.38 -4.46 11.14
N ALA A 67 8.50 -4.26 10.44
CA ALA A 67 9.75 -3.77 11.04
C ALA A 67 9.56 -2.39 11.70
N ALA A 68 8.88 -1.46 11.04
CA ALA A 68 8.59 -0.12 11.58
C ALA A 68 7.72 -0.17 12.85
N LEU A 69 6.89 -1.21 13.01
CA LEU A 69 6.04 -1.42 14.19
C LEU A 69 6.68 -2.32 15.25
N GLY A 70 7.89 -2.84 15.03
CA GLY A 70 8.52 -3.81 15.92
C GLY A 70 7.78 -5.16 15.98
N ARG A 71 7.09 -5.53 14.90
CA ARG A 71 6.27 -6.75 14.80
C ARG A 71 6.72 -7.60 13.62
N ARG A 72 6.50 -8.91 13.73
CA ARG A 72 6.68 -9.82 12.59
C ARG A 72 5.48 -9.65 11.63
N ALA A 73 5.75 -9.69 10.32
CA ALA A 73 4.73 -9.50 9.28
C ALA A 73 4.83 -10.55 8.17
N PHE A 74 4.61 -11.82 8.52
CA PHE A 74 4.76 -12.96 7.61
C PHE A 74 3.49 -13.79 7.43
N ILE A 75 2.34 -13.38 8.01
CA ILE A 75 1.09 -14.13 7.88
C ILE A 75 0.41 -13.71 6.57
N PRO A 76 0.44 -14.55 5.51
CA PRO A 76 -0.19 -14.18 4.25
C PRO A 76 -1.72 -14.17 4.39
N LEU A 77 -2.37 -13.17 3.80
CA LEU A 77 -3.82 -13.13 3.65
C LEU A 77 -4.21 -13.87 2.35
N PRO A 78 -4.86 -15.04 2.41
CA PRO A 78 -5.16 -15.82 1.21
C PRO A 78 -6.09 -15.08 0.26
N SER A 79 -5.89 -15.26 -1.05
CA SER A 79 -6.69 -14.62 -2.09
C SER A 79 -8.20 -14.88 -1.95
N THR A 80 -8.58 -16.07 -1.46
CA THR A 80 -9.98 -16.43 -1.19
C THR A 80 -10.60 -15.57 -0.10
N VAL A 81 -9.85 -15.23 0.95
CA VAL A 81 -10.32 -14.36 2.03
C VAL A 81 -10.48 -12.93 1.52
N VAL A 82 -9.53 -12.44 0.72
CA VAL A 82 -9.63 -11.11 0.08
C VAL A 82 -10.87 -11.04 -0.82
N GLN A 83 -11.10 -12.07 -1.64
CA GLN A 83 -12.27 -12.16 -2.51
C GLN A 83 -13.58 -12.25 -1.73
N ALA A 84 -13.60 -12.94 -0.58
CA ALA A 84 -14.79 -13.02 0.27
C ALA A 84 -15.14 -11.67 0.91
N VAL A 85 -14.13 -10.91 1.35
CA VAL A 85 -14.33 -9.61 2.02
C VAL A 85 -14.66 -8.50 1.02
N PHE A 86 -13.94 -8.43 -0.09
CA PHE A 86 -14.05 -7.31 -1.04
C PHE A 86 -14.87 -7.63 -2.29
N GLY A 87 -15.17 -8.90 -2.58
CA GLY A 87 -15.73 -9.36 -3.86
C GLY A 87 -14.64 -9.50 -4.93
N ARG A 88 -14.89 -10.37 -5.93
CA ARG A 88 -13.89 -10.71 -6.97
C ARG A 88 -13.39 -9.50 -7.76
N GLU A 89 -14.29 -8.60 -8.15
CA GLU A 89 -13.95 -7.44 -8.98
C GLU A 89 -13.01 -6.44 -8.29
N ARG A 90 -13.13 -6.27 -6.97
CA ARG A 90 -12.26 -5.37 -6.20
C ARG A 90 -11.00 -6.07 -5.71
N ALA A 91 -11.09 -7.37 -5.43
CA ALA A 91 -9.96 -8.16 -4.98
C ALA A 91 -8.81 -8.20 -6.00
N ILE A 92 -9.10 -8.14 -7.31
CA ILE A 92 -8.06 -8.12 -8.35
C ILE A 92 -7.10 -6.92 -8.25
N MET A 93 -7.52 -5.82 -7.62
CA MET A 93 -6.64 -4.66 -7.41
C MET A 93 -5.63 -4.90 -6.28
N LEU A 94 -5.86 -5.91 -5.43
CA LEU A 94 -5.06 -6.22 -4.25
C LEU A 94 -4.22 -7.49 -4.40
N LEU A 95 -4.49 -8.33 -5.40
CA LEU A 95 -3.94 -9.69 -5.57
C LEU A 95 -2.87 -9.78 -6.67
#